data_AF-A0A443RT26-F1
#
_entry.id   AF-A0A443RT26-F1
#
_cell.length_a   1.000
_cell.length_b   1.000
_cell.length_c   1.000
_cell.angle_alpha   90.00
_cell.angle_beta   90.00
_cell.angle_gamma   90.00
#
_symmetry.space_group_name_H-M   'P 1'
#
loop_
_entity.id
_entity.type
_entity.pdbx_description
1 polymer ?
#
loop_
_entity_poly.entity_id
_entity_poly.type
_entity_poly.pdbx_seq_one_letter_code
_entity_poly.pdbx_strand_id
1 'polypeptide(L)' 'MQITTFLIVTFIVFINAQDDCPRNQVYDDCGSSCPVTCNNMKQKNKECDKKCKIGCRCKK' A
#
# COMPACT_ATOMS: atom_id res chain seq x y z
N MET A 1 -34.13 -15.46 -10.90
CA MET A 1 -33.10 -16.13 -10.08
C MET A 1 -31.67 -15.92 -10.61
N GLN A 2 -31.43 -15.86 -11.93
CA GLN A 2 -30.12 -15.52 -12.51
C GLN A 2 -29.75 -14.01 -12.49
N ILE A 3 -30.73 -13.12 -12.67
CA ILE A 3 -30.49 -11.66 -12.66
C ILE A 3 -30.00 -11.21 -11.28
N THR A 4 -30.64 -11.71 -10.22
CA THR A 4 -30.28 -11.41 -8.83
C THR A 4 -28.86 -11.88 -8.49
N THR A 5 -28.47 -13.08 -8.93
CA THR A 5 -27.11 -13.58 -8.70
C THR A 5 -26.06 -12.75 -9.43
N PHE A 6 -26.35 -12.26 -10.64
CA PHE A 6 -25.42 -11.44 -11.41
C PHE A 6 -25.17 -10.08 -10.73
N LEU A 7 -26.24 -9.42 -10.26
CA LEU A 7 -26.14 -8.18 -9.51
C LEU A 7 -25.33 -8.37 -8.22
N ILE A 8 -25.59 -9.44 -7.48
CA ILE A 8 -24.84 -9.78 -6.26
C ILE A 8 -23.35 -9.99 -6.56
N VAL A 9 -23.02 -10.75 -7.62
CA VAL A 9 -21.62 -11.00 -8.02
C VAL A 9 -20.91 -9.69 -8.38
N THR A 10 -21.54 -8.83 -9.17
CA THR A 10 -20.95 -7.53 -9.52
C THR A 10 -20.70 -6.67 -8.27
N PHE A 11 -21.68 -6.58 -7.38
CA PHE A 11 -21.58 -5.81 -6.14
C PHE A 11 -20.49 -6.34 -5.21
N ILE A 12 -20.37 -7.66 -5.07
CA ILE A 12 -19.29 -8.31 -4.31
C ILE A 12 -17.93 -7.96 -4.92
N VAL A 13 -17.78 -8.02 -6.25
CA VAL A 13 -16.51 -7.67 -6.92
C VAL A 13 -16.11 -6.22 -6.64
N PHE A 14 -17.05 -5.28 -6.66
CA PHE A 14 -16.77 -3.88 -6.33
C PHE A 14 -16.36 -3.68 -4.85
N ILE A 15 -16.93 -4.44 -3.91
CA ILE A 15 -16.57 -4.35 -2.48
C ILE A 15 -15.16 -4.90 -2.20
N ASN A 16 -14.73 -5.90 -2.98
CA ASN A 16 -13.39 -6.50 -2.85
C ASN A 16 -12.29 -5.69 -3.57
N ALA A 17 -12.59 -4.48 -4.07
CA ALA A 17 -11.58 -3.51 -4.47
C ALA A 17 -10.86 -3.02 -3.21
N GLN A 18 -9.95 -3.86 -2.73
CA GLN A 18 -9.11 -3.66 -1.56
C GLN A 18 -8.21 -2.45 -1.79
N ASP A 19 -8.20 -1.52 -0.84
CA ASP A 19 -7.18 -0.47 -0.74
C ASP A 19 -5.80 -1.07 -1.07
N ASP A 20 -5.08 -0.49 -2.04
CA ASP A 20 -3.77 -0.97 -2.50
C ASP A 20 -2.73 -1.09 -1.38
N CYS A 21 -3.00 -0.45 -0.23
CA CYS A 21 -2.14 -0.43 0.93
C CYS A 21 -2.89 -0.74 2.24
N PRO A 22 -2.20 -1.38 3.21
CA PRO A 22 -2.73 -1.59 4.55
C PRO A 22 -3.13 -0.28 5.25
N ARG A 23 -3.94 -0.39 6.31
CA ARG A 23 -4.32 0.75 7.15
C ARG A 23 -3.08 1.53 7.60
N ASN A 24 -3.19 2.86 7.59
CA ASN A 24 -2.12 3.83 7.89
C ASN A 24 -0.96 3.83 6.92
N GLN A 25 -1.15 3.27 5.72
CA GLN A 25 -0.21 3.38 4.62
C GLN A 25 -0.84 4.08 3.42
N VAL A 26 0.01 4.61 2.55
CA VAL A 26 -0.35 5.24 1.27
C VAL A 26 0.61 4.69 0.22
N TYR A 27 0.09 4.44 -0.98
CA TYR A 27 0.91 4.01 -2.11
C TYR A 27 1.85 5.15 -2.53
N ASP A 28 3.13 4.82 -2.71
CA ASP A 28 4.18 5.75 -3.11
C ASP A 28 4.95 5.16 -4.29
N ASP A 29 4.92 5.84 -5.43
CA ASP A 29 5.60 5.46 -6.67
C ASP A 29 7.10 5.81 -6.63
N CYS A 30 7.53 6.71 -5.74
CA CYS A 30 8.95 7.01 -5.52
C CYS A 30 9.28 7.25 -4.04
N GLY A 31 9.10 6.22 -3.22
CA GLY A 31 9.51 6.25 -1.82
C GLY A 31 11.00 5.97 -1.62
N SER A 32 11.53 6.34 -0.44
CA SER A 32 12.93 6.10 -0.05
C SER A 32 13.36 4.63 -0.21
N SER A 33 14.54 4.38 -0.79
CA SER A 33 15.16 3.05 -0.88
C SER A 33 15.39 2.37 0.48
N CYS A 34 15.62 3.15 1.55
CA CYS A 34 15.74 2.64 2.91
C CYS A 34 14.61 3.19 3.80
N PRO A 35 13.43 2.56 3.81
CA PRO A 35 12.37 2.93 4.75
C PRO A 35 12.84 2.75 6.19
N VAL A 36 12.48 3.72 7.03
CA VAL A 36 12.65 3.60 8.48
C VAL A 36 11.62 2.61 9.01
N THR A 37 12.08 1.60 9.73
CA THR A 37 11.24 0.63 10.43
C THR A 37 11.58 0.63 11.92
N CYS A 38 10.77 -0.01 12.76
CA CYS A 38 11.05 -0.17 14.19
C CYS A 38 12.42 -0.79 14.46
N ASN A 39 12.84 -1.74 13.60
CA ASN A 39 14.12 -2.44 13.74
C ASN A 39 15.32 -1.58 13.35
N ASN A 40 15.13 -0.56 12.50
CA ASN A 40 16.21 0.24 11.91
C ASN A 40 16.14 1.73 12.30
N MET A 41 15.45 2.09 13.39
CA MET A 41 15.32 3.49 13.82
C MET A 41 16.66 4.20 14.02
N LYS A 42 17.67 3.49 14.54
CA LYS A 42 19.04 4.03 14.73
C LYS A 42 19.74 4.37 13.41
N GLN A 43 19.28 3.81 12.30
CA GLN A 43 19.85 4.01 10.96
C GLN A 43 19.07 5.03 10.14
N LYS A 44 18.11 5.75 10.73
CA LYS A 44 17.30 6.77 10.04
C LYS A 44 18.15 7.83 9.30
N ASN A 45 19.36 8.11 9.80
CA ASN A 45 20.27 9.10 9.22
C ASN A 45 21.36 8.48 8.34
N LYS A 46 21.30 7.19 8.01
CA LYS A 46 22.22 6.63 7.01
C LYS A 46 21.90 7.23 5.65
N GLU A 47 22.95 7.52 4.89
CA GLU A 47 22.80 7.87 3.48
C GLU A 47 22.13 6.71 2.74
N CYS A 48 21.02 7.03 2.06
CA CYS A 48 20.34 6.13 1.14
C CYS A 48 20.74 6.46 -0.29
N ASP A 49 20.79 5.44 -1.14
CA ASP A 49 20.90 5.64 -2.56
C ASP A 49 19.65 6.37 -3.10
N LYS A 50 19.84 7.20 -4.13
CA LYS A 50 18.79 8.05 -4.70
C LYS A 50 17.80 7.29 -5.60
N LYS A 51 17.66 5.97 -5.43
CA LYS A 51 16.74 5.17 -6.22
C LYS A 51 15.34 5.26 -5.61
N CYS A 52 14.33 5.24 -6.48
CA CYS A 52 12.94 5.12 -6.08
C CYS A 52 12.65 3.66 -5.72
N LYS A 53 12.00 3.41 -4.58
CA LYS A 53 11.43 2.10 -4.26
C LYS A 53 9.91 2.22 -4.17
N ILE A 54 9.23 1.66 -5.17
CA ILE A 54 7.76 1.66 -5.29
C ILE A 54 7.16 0.80 -4.18
N GLY A 55 6.04 1.26 -3.60
CA GLY A 55 5.20 0.46 -2.71
C GLY A 55 4.51 1.27 -1.62
N CYS A 56 3.88 0.59 -0.68
CA CYS A 56 3.17 1.23 0.43
C CYS A 56 4.11 1.81 1.48
N ARG A 57 3.79 3.01 1.97
CA ARG A 57 4.56 3.75 2.97
C ARG A 57 3.67 4.22 4.11
N CYS A 58 4.23 4.31 5.31
CA CYS A 58 3.52 4.86 6.46
C CYS A 58 3.07 6.31 6.18
N LYS A 59 1.87 6.65 6.61
CA LYS A 59 1.42 8.06 6.69
C LYS A 59 2.39 8.84 7.59
N LYS A 60 2.69 10.09 7.19
CA LYS A 60 3.54 11.00 7.98
C LYS A 60 2.84 11.45 9.25
#